data_AF-A0A9W9RKI8-F1
#
_entry.id   AF-A0A9W9RKI8-F1
#
_cell.length_a   1.000
_cell.length_b   1.000
_cell.length_c   1.000
_cell.angle_alpha   90.00
_cell.angle_beta   90.00
_cell.angle_gamma   90.00
#
_symmetry.space_group_name_H-M   'P 1'
#
loop_
_entity.id
_entity.type
_entity.pdbx_description
1 polymer ?
#
loop_
_entity_poly.entity_id
_entity_poly.type
_entity_poly.pdbx_seq_one_letter_code
_entity_poly.pdbx_strand_id
1 'polypeptide(L)'
;MKADHLRKNNPSTSTITQQGCGKEADQGWGPFPVPRGFPDKPTVTLEMGVLESHTKLQQDAEWWLHPAKDNANITLSMKVDRRRPRIMIDWWERIDGVVQSTQQTEISKADGYQRSMDESNRPMIL
;
A
#
# COMPACT_ATOMS: atom_id res chain seq x y z
N MET A 1 -23.79 -4.62 -18.52
CA MET A 1 -23.35 -4.51 -17.12
C MET A 1 -22.64 -3.18 -16.96
N LYS A 2 -23.17 -2.27 -16.14
CA LYS A 2 -22.59 -0.93 -15.97
C LYS A 2 -21.49 -0.97 -14.91
N ALA A 3 -20.33 -0.44 -15.27
CA ALA A 3 -19.22 -0.19 -14.36
C ALA A 3 -19.53 1.07 -13.55
N ASP A 4 -20.43 0.96 -12.57
CA ASP A 4 -20.82 2.06 -11.71
C ASP A 4 -20.37 1.73 -10.27
N HIS A 5 -19.10 1.98 -9.88
CA HIS A 5 -18.72 2.36 -8.49
C HIS A 5 -17.21 2.54 -8.17
N LEU A 6 -16.38 3.04 -9.09
CA LEU A 6 -15.07 3.58 -8.70
C LEU A 6 -14.98 5.04 -9.13
N ARG A 7 -15.67 5.89 -8.38
CA ARG A 7 -15.44 7.33 -8.44
C ARG A 7 -14.06 7.58 -7.83
N LYS A 8 -13.08 7.99 -8.65
CA LYS A 8 -12.05 8.90 -8.15
C LYS A 8 -12.80 10.07 -7.48
N ASN A 9 -12.29 10.54 -6.35
CA ASN A 9 -12.72 11.73 -5.60
C ASN A 9 -13.57 11.43 -4.36
N ASN A 10 -12.90 11.03 -3.27
CA ASN A 10 -13.13 11.67 -1.98
C ASN A 10 -11.75 12.02 -1.37
N PRO A 11 -11.35 13.29 -1.28
CA PRO A 11 -10.01 13.69 -0.81
C PRO A 11 -9.71 13.25 0.64
N SER A 12 -10.72 12.84 1.40
CA SER A 12 -10.59 12.35 2.78
C SER A 12 -9.93 10.98 2.90
N THR A 13 -9.98 10.14 1.85
CA THR A 13 -9.61 8.72 1.98
C THR A 13 -8.14 8.43 1.63
N SER A 14 -7.38 9.44 1.21
CA SER A 14 -5.94 9.30 0.87
C SER A 14 -5.03 10.25 1.63
N THR A 15 -5.60 11.09 2.49
CA THR A 15 -4.87 12.14 3.20
C THR A 15 -4.93 11.91 4.71
N ILE A 16 -3.79 12.03 5.37
CA ILE A 16 -3.72 12.22 6.82
C ILE A 16 -3.15 13.61 7.07
N THR A 17 -3.85 14.42 7.86
CA THR A 17 -3.35 15.70 8.37
C THR A 17 -3.32 15.64 9.90
N GLN A 18 -2.13 15.77 10.50
CA GLN A 18 -1.95 15.76 11.95
C GLN A 18 -1.02 16.92 12.38
N GLN A 19 -1.50 17.79 13.28
CA GLN A 19 -0.71 18.87 13.88
C GLN A 19 -0.01 19.80 12.85
N GLY A 20 -0.69 20.12 11.74
CA GLY A 20 -0.16 21.01 10.69
C GLY A 20 0.80 20.33 9.70
N CYS A 21 1.17 19.06 9.93
CA CYS A 21 1.89 18.23 8.98
C CYS A 21 0.91 17.23 8.35
N GLY A 22 0.82 17.23 7.03
CA GLY A 22 0.01 16.27 6.29
C GLY A 22 0.85 15.42 5.35
N LYS A 23 0.35 14.23 5.05
CA LYS A 23 0.84 13.43 3.93
C LYS A 23 -0.37 12.89 3.17
N GLU A 24 -0.25 12.89 1.86
CA GLU A 24 -1.21 12.30 0.94
C GLU A 24 -0.53 11.08 0.30
N ALA A 25 -1.24 9.95 0.29
CA ALA A 25 -0.78 8.74 -0.39
C ALA A 25 -1.05 8.87 -1.88
N ASP A 26 -0.23 8.25 -2.73
CA ASP A 26 -0.52 8.19 -4.16
C ASP A 26 -1.91 7.59 -4.43
N GLN A 27 -2.30 6.59 -3.64
CA GLN A 27 -3.70 6.13 -3.51
C GLN A 27 -3.99 5.69 -2.06
N GLY A 28 -5.24 5.87 -1.62
CA GLY A 28 -5.69 5.41 -0.31
C GLY A 28 -7.13 4.92 -0.33
N TRP A 29 -7.40 3.89 0.47
CA TRP A 29 -8.71 3.27 0.60
C TRP A 29 -9.08 3.09 2.07
N GLY A 30 -10.36 3.24 2.34
CA GLY A 30 -10.98 3.08 3.65
C GLY A 30 -12.42 2.61 3.47
N PRO A 31 -13.08 2.19 4.56
CA PRO A 31 -14.46 1.75 4.49
C PRO A 31 -15.36 2.89 3.98
N PHE A 32 -16.19 2.58 2.98
CA PHE A 32 -17.22 3.48 2.47
C PHE A 32 -18.59 2.78 2.47
N PRO A 33 -19.62 3.34 3.13
CA PRO A 33 -19.56 4.54 3.96
C PRO A 33 -18.68 4.34 5.21
N VAL A 34 -18.11 5.42 5.74
CA VAL A 34 -17.33 5.38 6.98
C VAL A 34 -18.26 4.96 8.14
N PRO A 35 -17.97 3.86 8.88
CA PRO A 35 -18.82 3.44 9.98
C PRO A 35 -18.86 4.47 11.10
N ARG A 36 -19.99 4.58 11.80
CA ARG A 36 -20.14 5.52 12.92
C ARG A 36 -19.06 5.24 13.99
N GLY A 37 -18.35 6.28 14.39
CA GLY A 37 -17.29 6.19 15.41
C GLY A 37 -15.91 5.83 14.85
N PHE A 38 -15.78 5.63 13.54
CA PHE A 38 -14.49 5.43 12.88
C PHE A 38 -13.98 6.75 12.29
N PRO A 39 -12.67 7.04 12.37
CA PRO A 39 -12.09 8.19 11.71
C PRO A 39 -12.19 8.05 10.18
N ASP A 40 -12.52 9.15 9.50
CA ASP A 40 -12.48 9.24 8.04
C ASP A 40 -11.01 9.37 7.59
N LYS A 41 -10.34 8.23 7.44
CA LYS A 41 -8.93 8.11 7.09
C LYS A 41 -8.67 6.85 6.25
N PRO A 42 -7.58 6.80 5.45
CA PRO A 42 -7.16 5.55 4.81
C PRO A 42 -6.92 4.45 5.85
N THR A 43 -7.42 3.24 5.57
CA THR A 43 -6.98 2.02 6.27
C THR A 43 -5.91 1.28 5.47
N VAL A 44 -5.89 1.46 4.14
CA VAL A 44 -4.88 0.93 3.22
C VAL A 44 -4.33 2.08 2.38
N THR A 45 -3.02 2.17 2.25
CA THR A 45 -2.36 3.13 1.36
C THR A 45 -1.48 2.42 0.32
N LEU A 46 -1.28 3.07 -0.82
CA LEU A 46 -0.32 2.69 -1.85
C LEU A 46 0.61 3.88 -2.11
N GLU A 47 1.91 3.62 -2.08
CA GLU A 47 2.96 4.56 -2.45
C GLU A 47 3.75 4.01 -3.63
N MET A 48 3.81 4.75 -4.73
CA MET A 48 4.41 4.34 -5.99
C MET A 48 5.71 5.09 -6.24
N GLY A 49 6.79 4.33 -6.36
CA GLY A 49 8.11 4.86 -6.66
C GLY A 49 8.55 4.58 -8.09
N VAL A 50 8.48 5.57 -8.98
CA VAL A 50 9.11 5.47 -10.32
C VAL A 50 10.55 5.97 -10.26
N LEU A 51 10.77 7.11 -9.60
CA LEU A 51 12.09 7.73 -9.42
C LEU A 51 12.62 7.55 -8.00
N GLU A 52 11.73 7.29 -7.05
CA GLU A 52 11.98 7.13 -5.63
C GLU A 52 12.81 5.87 -5.37
N SER A 53 13.75 5.93 -4.43
CA SER A 53 14.50 4.75 -4.01
C SER A 53 13.62 3.82 -3.17
N HIS A 54 14.00 2.55 -3.06
CA HIS A 54 13.36 1.61 -2.14
C HIS A 54 13.39 2.13 -0.69
N THR A 55 14.50 2.72 -0.26
CA THR A 55 14.62 3.36 1.06
C THR A 55 13.61 4.48 1.28
N LYS A 56 13.33 5.31 0.26
CA LYS A 56 12.30 6.36 0.38
C LYS A 56 10.91 5.74 0.57
N LEU A 57 10.60 4.69 -0.18
CA LEU A 57 9.33 3.96 -0.05
C LEU A 57 9.19 3.29 1.31
N GLN A 58 10.28 2.75 1.89
CA GLN A 58 10.29 2.24 3.26
C GLN A 58 9.98 3.36 4.26
N GLN A 59 10.60 4.53 4.14
CA GLN A 59 10.31 5.68 5.02
C GLN A 59 8.85 6.12 4.91
N ASP A 60 8.27 6.08 3.70
CA ASP A 60 6.85 6.38 3.50
C ASP A 60 5.96 5.32 4.17
N ALA A 61 6.30 4.04 4.09
CA ALA A 61 5.61 2.97 4.82
C ALA A 61 5.71 3.12 6.35
N GLU A 62 6.88 3.45 6.88
CA GLU A 62 7.10 3.74 8.31
C GLU A 62 6.24 4.92 8.79
N TRP A 63 6.03 5.92 7.94
CA TRP A 63 5.17 7.05 8.27
C TRP A 63 3.67 6.69 8.32
N TRP A 64 3.18 5.96 7.32
CA TRP A 64 1.79 5.49 7.27
C TRP A 64 1.50 4.48 8.38
N LEU A 65 2.49 3.69 8.73
CA LEU A 65 2.41 2.71 9.80
C LEU A 65 3.10 3.24 11.05
N HIS A 66 3.05 4.53 11.36
CA HIS A 66 3.60 5.02 12.62
C HIS A 66 2.66 4.69 13.81
N PRO A 67 3.13 3.99 14.88
CA PRO A 67 2.26 3.43 15.93
C PRO A 67 1.51 4.49 16.73
N ALA A 68 2.16 5.62 16.99
CA ALA A 68 1.55 6.72 17.72
C ALA A 68 0.52 7.53 16.90
N LYS A 69 0.43 7.30 15.58
CA LYS A 69 -0.36 8.15 14.68
C LYS A 69 -1.59 7.45 14.12
N ASP A 70 -1.61 6.11 14.15
CA ASP A 70 -2.71 5.28 13.68
C ASP A 70 -3.15 5.72 12.26
N ASN A 71 -2.19 5.97 11.36
CA ASN A 71 -2.48 6.63 10.09
C ASN A 71 -3.11 5.67 9.07
N ALA A 72 -2.55 4.47 8.92
CA ALA A 72 -3.08 3.36 8.14
C ALA A 72 -2.79 2.02 8.85
N ASN A 73 -3.47 0.95 8.42
CA ASN A 73 -3.26 -0.40 8.94
C ASN A 73 -2.28 -1.20 8.07
N ILE A 74 -2.37 -0.99 6.75
CA ILE A 74 -1.55 -1.62 5.73
C ILE A 74 -1.03 -0.54 4.80
N THR A 75 0.23 -0.65 4.40
CA THR A 75 0.81 0.16 3.32
C THR A 75 1.43 -0.74 2.28
N LEU A 76 1.07 -0.51 1.02
CA LEU A 76 1.74 -1.11 -0.12
C LEU A 76 2.75 -0.12 -0.66
N SER A 77 3.98 -0.56 -0.89
CA SER A 77 4.90 0.21 -1.73
C SER A 77 5.11 -0.49 -3.06
N MET A 78 5.14 0.27 -4.15
CA MET A 78 5.32 -0.24 -5.49
C MET A 78 6.52 0.45 -6.14
N LYS A 79 7.61 -0.28 -6.36
CA LYS A 79 8.76 0.22 -7.11
C LYS A 79 8.68 -0.24 -8.56
N VAL A 80 8.67 0.71 -9.49
CA VAL A 80 8.76 0.41 -10.93
C VAL A 80 10.22 0.55 -11.37
N ASP A 81 10.78 -0.51 -11.94
CA ASP A 81 12.07 -0.46 -12.63
C ASP A 81 11.86 0.13 -14.03
N ARG A 82 12.62 1.17 -14.36
CA ARG A 82 12.55 1.82 -15.69
C ARG A 82 13.51 1.22 -16.71
N ARG A 83 14.50 0.44 -16.26
CA ARG A 83 15.53 -0.20 -17.08
C ARG A 83 15.10 -1.60 -17.50
N ARG A 84 14.29 -2.26 -16.69
CA ARG A 84 13.78 -3.62 -16.93
C ARG A 84 12.27 -3.64 -16.73
N PRO A 85 11.50 -4.47 -17.44
CA PRO A 85 10.06 -4.60 -17.24
C PRO A 85 9.77 -5.38 -15.94
N ARG A 86 10.02 -4.73 -14.80
CA ARG A 86 9.94 -5.29 -13.45
C ARG A 86 9.22 -4.29 -12.53
N ILE A 87 8.28 -4.81 -11.75
CA ILE A 87 7.59 -4.10 -10.67
C ILE A 87 7.83 -4.91 -9.41
N MET A 88 8.25 -4.24 -8.34
CA MET A 88 8.29 -4.82 -7.00
C MET A 88 7.16 -4.23 -6.18
N ILE A 89 6.42 -5.06 -5.47
CA ILE A 89 5.36 -4.68 -4.55
C ILE A 89 5.73 -5.23 -3.18
N ASP A 90 5.90 -4.36 -2.19
CA ASP A 90 6.10 -4.74 -0.80
C ASP A 90 4.81 -4.49 -0.01
N TRP A 91 4.45 -5.47 0.81
CA TRP A 91 3.34 -5.40 1.75
C TRP A 91 3.88 -5.08 3.13
N TRP A 92 3.51 -3.92 3.68
CA TRP A 92 3.96 -3.45 4.98
C TRP A 92 2.83 -3.46 6.00
N GLU A 93 3.15 -3.96 7.19
CA GLU A 93 2.23 -4.01 8.32
C GLU A 93 2.96 -3.68 9.63
N ARG A 94 2.16 -3.44 10.68
CA ARG A 94 2.65 -3.42 12.05
C ARG A 94 2.45 -4.77 12.69
N ILE A 95 3.54 -5.43 13.06
CA ILE A 95 3.53 -6.65 13.86
C ILE A 95 4.27 -6.36 15.16
N ASP A 96 3.61 -6.59 16.30
CA ASP A 96 4.16 -6.33 17.64
C ASP A 96 4.76 -4.93 17.83
N GLY A 97 4.13 -3.91 17.24
CA GLY A 97 4.59 -2.53 17.31
C GLY A 97 5.59 -2.12 16.23
N VAL A 98 6.23 -3.09 15.58
CA VAL A 98 7.30 -2.88 14.59
C VAL A 98 6.70 -2.82 13.18
N VAL A 99 7.12 -1.82 12.41
CA VAL A 99 6.78 -1.73 10.98
C VAL A 99 7.75 -2.62 10.21
N GLN A 100 7.22 -3.56 9.42
CA GLN A 100 8.04 -4.43 8.59
C GLN A 100 7.31 -4.85 7.32
N SER A 101 8.09 -5.14 6.27
CA SER A 101 7.58 -5.78 5.07
C SER A 101 7.35 -7.27 5.35
N THR A 102 6.12 -7.74 5.20
CA THR A 102 5.72 -9.13 5.45
C THR A 102 5.69 -9.97 4.18
N GLN A 103 5.56 -9.32 3.03
CA GLN A 103 5.59 -9.97 1.72
C GLN A 103 6.21 -9.04 0.69
N GLN A 104 7.04 -9.62 -0.19
CA GLN A 104 7.52 -8.97 -1.39
C GLN A 104 7.07 -9.79 -2.60
N THR A 105 6.39 -9.14 -3.54
CA THR A 105 6.00 -9.73 -4.82
C THR A 105 6.75 -9.02 -5.93
N GLU A 106 7.42 -9.80 -6.78
CA GLU A 106 7.97 -9.30 -8.03
C GLU A 106 7.06 -9.68 -9.19
N ILE A 107 6.76 -8.71 -10.04
CA ILE A 107 6.11 -8.90 -11.33
C ILE A 107 7.11 -8.49 -12.40
N SER A 108 7.63 -9.47 -13.14
CA SER A 108 8.49 -9.22 -14.29
C SER A 108 7.92 -9.88 -15.54
N LYS A 109 8.29 -9.34 -16.70
CA LYS A 109 7.95 -9.99 -17.98
C LYS A 109 8.66 -11.34 -18.02
N ALA A 110 7.91 -12.43 -18.20
CA ALA A 110 8.50 -13.73 -18.43
C ALA A 110 9.29 -13.73 -19.75
N ASP A 111 10.57 -14.03 -19.69
CA ASP A 111 11.38 -14.34 -20.88
C ASP A 111 10.99 -15.75 -21.34
N GLY A 112 9.87 -15.87 -22.06
CA GLY A 112 9.40 -17.15 -22.63
C GLY A 112 9.02 -18.20 -21.57
N TYR A 113 7.73 -18.32 -21.28
CA TYR A 113 7.06 -19.41 -20.55
C TYR A 113 7.85 -20.04 -19.37
N GLN A 114 7.82 -19.39 -18.19
CA GLN A 114 7.67 -20.10 -16.93
C GLN A 114 6.85 -19.24 -15.96
N ARG A 115 5.68 -19.75 -15.58
CA ARG A 115 4.90 -19.24 -14.46
C ARG A 115 5.45 -19.91 -13.20
N SER A 116 6.45 -19.34 -12.56
CA SER A 116 6.81 -19.74 -11.20
C SER A 116 5.92 -18.97 -10.23
N MET A 117 4.80 -19.60 -9.84
CA MET A 117 4.15 -19.26 -8.58
C MET A 117 4.95 -19.97 -7.49
N ASP A 118 5.65 -19.20 -6.67
CA ASP A 118 6.18 -19.70 -5.41
C ASP A 118 4.98 -19.96 -4.50
N GLU A 119 4.62 -21.24 -4.38
CA GLU A 119 3.53 -21.75 -3.54
C GLU A 119 4.01 -22.10 -2.12
N SER A 120 5.22 -21.70 -1.71
CA SER A 120 5.78 -22.18 -0.45
C SER A 120 5.30 -21.48 0.83
N ASN A 121 4.28 -20.59 0.77
CA ASN A 121 3.67 -20.08 2.00
C ASN A 121 2.19 -19.63 1.86
N ARG A 122 1.28 -20.58 1.65
CA ARG A 122 -0.15 -20.42 1.99
C ARG A 122 -0.55 -21.50 3.01
N PRO A 123 -1.27 -21.14 4.08
CA PRO A 123 -2.73 -21.08 3.98
C PRO A 123 -3.21 -19.65 4.25
N MET A 124 -4.29 -19.16 3.64
CA MET A 124 -5.66 -19.45 4.10
C MET A 124 -6.65 -19.15 2.97
N ILE A 125 -7.50 -20.13 2.66
CA ILE A 125 -8.89 -19.86 2.25
C ILE A 125 -9.72 -20.01 3.53
N LEU A 126 -10.62 -19.06 3.76
CA LEU A 126 -11.57 -19.00 4.87
C LEU A 126 -12.48 -20.23 4.88
#